data_AF-A0A952HCN8-F1
#
_entry.id   AF-A0A952HCN8-F1
#
_cell.length_a   1.000
_cell.length_b   1.000
_cell.length_c   1.000
_cell.angle_alpha   90.00
_cell.angle_beta   90.00
_cell.angle_gamma   90.00
#
_symmetry.space_group_name_H-M   'P 1'
#
loop_
_entity.id
_entity.type
_entity.pdbx_description
1 polymer ?
#
loop_
_entity_poly.entity_id
_entity_poly.type
_entity_poly.pdbx_seq_one_letter_code
_entity_poly.pdbx_strand_id
1 'polypeptide(L)'
;EPDVDTTIEYAQKNKDERKFSHIPQRSRTIFLEVLRSDSSDFEEDLVVQGVIKHGYRVLQVRSANVPNTIAAVLIEIRDITGVVPTVYFEWTEGNPVSNMFRYLITGVGEVAPVTREVLREAERDVKRRPAVHVS
;
A
#
# COMPACT_ATOMS: atom_id res chain seq x y z
N GLU A 1 -21.26 -7.68 -2.37
CA GLU A 1 -21.67 -7.37 -0.99
C GLU A 1 -20.38 -7.17 -0.20
N PRO A 2 -20.09 -5.98 0.38
CA PRO A 2 -18.73 -5.68 0.79
C PRO A 2 -18.49 -6.19 2.21
N ASP A 3 -17.73 -7.27 2.32
CA ASP A 3 -17.12 -7.70 3.58
C ASP A 3 -15.59 -7.75 3.35
N VAL A 4 -15.02 -6.57 3.10
CA VAL A 4 -13.58 -6.30 2.81
C VAL A 4 -12.77 -6.01 4.08
N ASP A 5 -13.37 -6.22 5.24
CA ASP A 5 -12.80 -5.94 6.55
C ASP A 5 -13.11 -7.13 7.47
N THR A 6 -12.60 -8.29 7.08
CA THR A 6 -12.78 -9.54 7.84
C THR A 6 -11.47 -10.06 8.36
N THR A 7 -11.52 -10.71 9.52
CA THR A 7 -10.36 -11.37 10.13
C THR A 7 -9.75 -12.44 9.21
N ILE A 8 -10.57 -13.08 8.37
CA ILE A 8 -10.15 -14.14 7.44
C ILE A 8 -9.27 -13.57 6.33
N GLU A 9 -9.67 -12.47 5.72
CA GLU A 9 -8.91 -11.82 4.64
C GLU A 9 -7.55 -11.33 5.13
N TYR A 10 -7.52 -10.66 6.29
CA TYR A 10 -6.27 -10.21 6.92
C TYR A 10 -5.32 -11.36 7.25
N ALA A 11 -5.86 -12.48 7.75
CA ALA A 11 -5.08 -13.66 8.07
C ALA A 11 -4.55 -14.38 6.81
N GLN A 12 -5.36 -14.46 5.76
CA GLN A 12 -4.97 -15.03 4.46
C GLN A 12 -3.88 -14.18 3.82
N LYS A 13 -4.08 -12.87 3.68
CA LYS A 13 -3.10 -11.95 3.10
C LYS A 13 -1.76 -11.98 3.83
N ASN A 14 -1.77 -12.00 5.16
CA ASN A 14 -0.53 -12.12 5.94
C ASN A 14 0.18 -13.47 5.71
N LYS A 15 -0.59 -14.55 5.63
CA LYS A 15 -0.07 -15.91 5.41
C LYS A 15 0.53 -16.05 4.00
N ASP A 16 -0.15 -15.52 2.99
CA ASP A 16 0.29 -15.59 1.59
C ASP A 16 1.54 -14.74 1.39
N GLU A 17 1.57 -13.49 1.88
CA GLU A 17 2.78 -12.64 1.81
C GLU A 17 3.99 -13.24 2.53
N ARG A 18 3.79 -13.86 3.70
CA ARG A 18 4.88 -14.57 4.39
C ARG A 18 5.39 -15.79 3.63
N LYS A 19 4.52 -16.43 2.84
CA LYS A 19 4.83 -17.66 2.11
C LYS A 19 5.48 -17.37 0.77
N PHE A 20 5.02 -16.35 0.04
CA PHE A 20 5.48 -16.04 -1.32
C PHE A 20 6.62 -15.00 -1.33
N SER A 21 6.56 -14.00 -0.45
CA SER A 21 7.46 -12.84 -0.48
C SER A 21 8.70 -12.99 0.43
N HIS A 22 8.95 -14.18 0.99
CA HIS A 22 10.06 -14.50 1.90
C HIS A 22 10.21 -13.53 3.08
N ILE A 23 9.11 -12.94 3.56
CA ILE A 23 9.13 -12.05 4.72
C ILE A 23 9.56 -12.86 5.94
N PRO A 24 10.67 -12.49 6.64
CA PRO A 24 11.12 -13.23 7.81
C PRO A 24 10.02 -13.35 8.86
N GLN A 25 9.87 -14.54 9.45
CA GLN A 25 8.77 -14.81 10.39
C GLN A 25 8.73 -13.87 11.61
N ARG A 26 9.86 -13.23 11.94
CA ARG A 26 9.97 -12.24 13.02
C ARG A 26 9.81 -10.79 12.59
N SER A 27 9.67 -10.52 11.28
CA SER A 27 9.45 -9.17 10.79
C SER A 27 8.05 -8.69 11.19
N ARG A 28 7.98 -7.48 11.76
CA ARG A 28 6.73 -6.83 12.15
C ARG A 28 6.16 -6.14 10.91
N THR A 29 5.17 -6.77 10.28
CA THR A 29 4.47 -6.19 9.12
C THR A 29 3.42 -5.17 9.59
N ILE A 30 3.23 -4.14 8.76
CA ILE A 30 2.19 -3.13 8.93
C ILE A 30 1.46 -3.06 7.60
N PHE A 31 0.14 -3.10 7.63
CA PHE A 31 -0.67 -2.90 6.43
C PHE A 31 -0.79 -1.41 6.12
N LEU A 32 -0.77 -1.05 4.83
CA LEU A 32 -1.07 0.29 4.36
C LEU A 32 -2.36 0.24 3.54
N GLU A 33 -3.41 0.87 4.07
CA GLU A 33 -4.69 1.03 3.39
C GLU A 33 -4.81 2.46 2.85
N VAL A 34 -4.87 2.59 1.53
CA VAL A 34 -5.21 3.86 0.87
C VAL A 34 -6.69 3.83 0.49
N LEU A 35 -7.50 4.52 1.27
CA LEU A 35 -8.92 4.69 1.01
C LEU A 35 -9.10 5.82 -0.02
N ARG A 36 -9.92 5.63 -1.04
CA ARG A 36 -10.17 6.73 -1.99
C ARG A 36 -10.93 7.88 -1.32
N SER A 37 -10.49 9.10 -1.56
CA SER A 37 -11.27 10.32 -1.34
C SER A 37 -12.04 10.66 -2.62
N ASP A 38 -13.27 11.19 -2.45
CA ASP A 38 -14.08 11.70 -3.57
C ASP A 38 -13.73 13.16 -3.91
N SER A 39 -12.92 13.82 -3.08
CA SER A 39 -12.47 15.19 -3.27
C SER A 39 -11.43 15.26 -4.40
N SER A 40 -11.75 16.05 -5.43
CA SER A 40 -10.87 16.32 -6.58
C SER A 40 -9.79 17.37 -6.28
N ASP A 41 -9.54 17.69 -5.01
CA ASP A 41 -8.55 18.68 -4.63
C ASP A 41 -7.16 18.04 -4.76
N PHE A 42 -6.39 18.54 -5.73
CA PHE A 42 -5.08 18.01 -6.09
C PHE A 42 -4.00 18.25 -5.01
N GLU A 43 -4.30 19.09 -4.01
CA GLU A 43 -3.46 19.38 -2.84
C GLU A 43 -4.20 18.94 -1.56
N GLU A 44 -4.28 17.64 -1.31
CA GLU A 44 -4.74 17.11 -0.03
C GLU A 44 -3.55 16.89 0.91
N ASP A 45 -3.64 17.45 2.13
CA ASP A 45 -2.77 17.04 3.23
C ASP A 45 -3.04 15.57 3.55
N LEU A 46 -2.03 14.71 3.35
CA LEU A 46 -2.15 13.28 3.62
C LEU A 46 -2.14 13.01 5.13
N VAL A 47 -3.32 12.79 5.71
CA VAL A 47 -3.46 12.40 7.12
C VAL A 47 -3.36 10.88 7.25
N VAL A 48 -2.23 10.40 7.78
CA VAL A 48 -1.99 8.97 8.05
C VAL A 48 -2.40 8.65 9.49
N GLN A 49 -3.27 7.65 9.67
CA GLN A 49 -3.76 7.21 10.97
C GLN A 49 -3.37 5.76 11.23
N GLY A 50 -2.81 5.50 12.42
CA GLY A 50 -2.53 4.14 12.88
C GLY A 50 -3.75 3.53 13.58
N VAL A 51 -4.29 2.44 13.04
CA VAL A 51 -5.41 1.69 13.62
C VAL A 51 -5.04 0.21 13.82
N ILE A 52 -5.78 -0.47 14.69
CA ILE A 52 -5.72 -1.92 14.82
C ILE A 52 -7.00 -2.49 14.22
N LYS A 53 -6.87 -3.27 13.15
CA LYS A 53 -7.97 -4.00 12.51
C LYS A 53 -7.70 -5.49 12.58
N HIS A 54 -8.65 -6.25 13.10
CA HIS A 54 -8.56 -7.72 13.20
C HIS A 54 -7.27 -8.24 13.87
N GLY A 55 -6.67 -7.48 14.79
CA GLY A 55 -5.41 -7.83 15.45
C GLY A 55 -4.14 -7.44 14.69
N TYR A 56 -4.27 -6.78 13.53
CA TYR A 56 -3.16 -6.31 12.70
C TYR A 56 -3.01 -4.79 12.81
N ARG A 57 -1.76 -4.32 12.70
CA ARG A 57 -1.45 -2.89 12.66
C ARG A 57 -1.64 -2.38 11.23
N VAL A 58 -2.42 -1.32 11.09
CA VAL A 58 -2.77 -0.74 9.79
C VAL A 58 -2.51 0.76 9.84
N LEU A 59 -1.83 1.28 8.83
CA LEU A 59 -1.79 2.69 8.51
C LEU A 59 -2.89 2.95 7.48
N GLN A 60 -3.86 3.77 7.84
CA GLN A 60 -4.93 4.23 6.95
C GLN A 60 -4.64 5.65 6.50
N VAL A 61 -4.85 5.91 5.21
CA VAL A 61 -4.74 7.24 4.62
C VAL A 61 -5.82 7.38 3.55
N ARG A 62 -6.35 8.59 3.37
CA ARG A 62 -7.31 8.91 2.31
C ARG A 62 -6.61 9.68 1.20
N SER A 63 -6.83 9.29 -0.05
CA SER A 63 -6.31 10.01 -1.22
C SER A 63 -6.92 9.52 -2.53
N ALA A 64 -7.07 10.44 -3.49
CA ALA A 64 -7.44 10.13 -4.86
C ALA A 64 -6.27 9.51 -5.68
N ASN A 65 -5.01 9.73 -5.26
CA ASN A 65 -3.81 9.28 -5.96
C ASN A 65 -3.06 8.21 -5.16
N VAL A 66 -3.37 6.94 -5.43
CA VAL A 66 -2.82 5.80 -4.68
C VAL A 66 -1.29 5.70 -4.79
N PRO A 67 -0.66 5.70 -5.99
CA PRO A 67 0.80 5.55 -6.10
C PRO A 67 1.58 6.65 -5.38
N ASN A 68 1.18 7.92 -5.55
CA ASN A 68 1.88 9.05 -4.92
C ASN A 68 1.73 8.99 -3.40
N THR A 69 0.55 8.60 -2.92
CA THR A 69 0.29 8.45 -1.48
C THR A 69 1.17 7.37 -0.87
N ILE A 70 1.27 6.20 -1.52
CA ILE A 70 2.15 5.13 -1.04
C ILE A 70 3.60 5.62 -1.00
N ALA A 71 4.08 6.26 -2.07
CA ALA A 71 5.45 6.77 -2.12
C ALA A 71 5.73 7.81 -1.02
N ALA A 72 4.83 8.79 -0.85
CA ALA A 72 4.93 9.82 0.18
C ALA A 72 4.96 9.21 1.59
N VAL A 73 4.06 8.27 1.89
CA VAL A 73 4.02 7.60 3.20
C VAL A 73 5.31 6.81 3.46
N LEU A 74 5.85 6.12 2.46
CA LEU A 74 7.10 5.35 2.63
C LEU A 74 8.31 6.26 2.86
N ILE A 75 8.38 7.39 2.17
CA ILE A 75 9.42 8.41 2.34
C ILE A 75 9.31 9.03 3.74
N GLU A 76 8.09 9.38 4.17
CA GLU A 76 7.86 9.98 5.49
C GLU A 76 8.22 9.00 6.61
N ILE A 77 7.82 7.72 6.50
CA ILE A 77 8.22 6.67 7.46
C ILE A 77 9.74 6.61 7.58
N ARG A 78 10.45 6.65 6.45
CA ARG A 78 11.91 6.65 6.45
C ARG A 78 12.46 7.87 7.16
N ASP A 79 11.95 9.05 6.85
CA ASP A 79 12.51 10.30 7.39
C ASP A 79 12.23 10.47 8.89
N ILE A 80 11.07 10.01 9.39
CA ILE A 80 10.74 10.06 10.82
C ILE A 80 11.38 8.92 11.65
N THR A 81 11.56 7.73 11.07
CA THR A 81 12.07 6.56 11.81
C THR A 81 13.53 6.22 11.56
N GLY A 82 14.12 6.74 10.48
CA GLY A 82 15.43 6.34 9.96
C GLY A 82 15.47 4.96 9.29
N VAL A 83 14.35 4.21 9.26
CA VAL A 83 14.27 2.88 8.65
C VAL A 83 13.79 3.00 7.21
N VAL A 84 14.51 2.45 6.24
CA VAL A 84 14.07 2.41 4.84
C VAL A 84 13.07 1.26 4.66
N PRO A 85 11.76 1.53 4.45
CA PRO A 85 10.76 0.47 4.36
C PRO A 85 10.77 -0.23 3.00
N THR A 86 10.30 -1.46 2.99
CA THR A 86 9.97 -2.22 1.77
C THR A 86 8.46 -2.42 1.71
N VAL A 87 7.84 -2.05 0.60
CA VAL A 87 6.41 -2.29 0.33
C VAL A 87 6.26 -3.53 -0.55
N TYR A 88 5.25 -4.34 -0.24
CA TYR A 88 4.91 -5.57 -0.95
C TYR A 88 3.54 -5.39 -1.61
N PHE A 89 3.46 -5.67 -2.91
CA PHE A 89 2.21 -5.65 -3.69
C PHE A 89 1.86 -7.08 -4.12
N GLU A 90 0.62 -7.49 -3.83
CA GLU A 90 0.06 -8.77 -4.27
C GLU A 90 -0.82 -8.57 -5.50
N TRP A 91 -0.67 -9.42 -6.52
CA TRP A 91 -1.65 -9.60 -7.57
C TRP A 91 -2.69 -10.63 -7.14
N THR A 92 -3.90 -10.18 -6.76
CA THR A 92 -5.00 -11.12 -6.50
C THR A 92 -5.48 -11.77 -7.80
N GLU A 93 -5.10 -13.03 -8.05
CA GLU A 93 -5.75 -13.94 -8.99
C GLU A 93 -7.10 -14.42 -8.42
N GLY A 94 -8.09 -13.52 -8.33
CA GLY A 94 -9.43 -13.83 -7.82
C GLY A 94 -10.42 -12.67 -8.00
N ASN A 95 -11.57 -12.98 -8.64
CA ASN A 95 -12.61 -12.08 -9.19
C ASN A 95 -12.33 -10.55 -9.17
N PRO A 96 -11.67 -10.04 -10.22
CA PRO A 96 -11.34 -8.63 -10.41
C PRO A 96 -12.55 -7.69 -10.58
N VAL A 97 -13.79 -8.19 -10.57
CA VAL A 97 -14.93 -7.48 -11.18
C VAL A 97 -15.90 -6.88 -10.16
N SER A 98 -16.04 -7.42 -8.94
CA SER A 98 -17.21 -7.03 -8.12
C SER A 98 -17.13 -5.65 -7.45
N ASN A 99 -15.94 -5.09 -7.19
CA ASN A 99 -15.79 -3.72 -6.65
C ASN A 99 -14.92 -2.82 -7.54
N MET A 100 -14.36 -3.34 -8.65
CA MET A 100 -13.65 -2.56 -9.67
C MET A 100 -14.61 -1.84 -10.64
N PHE A 101 -15.90 -2.18 -10.60
CA PHE A 101 -16.92 -1.76 -11.57
C PHE A 101 -17.39 -0.30 -11.47
N ARG A 102 -16.66 0.59 -10.80
CA ARG A 102 -17.01 2.03 -10.84
C ARG A 102 -15.97 3.00 -11.36
N TYR A 103 -14.72 2.67 -11.66
CA TYR A 103 -13.81 3.71 -12.23
C TYR A 103 -12.76 3.18 -13.23
N LEU A 104 -13.24 2.40 -14.21
CA LEU A 104 -12.52 1.94 -15.42
C LEU A 104 -12.33 3.07 -16.44
N ILE A 105 -11.40 4.01 -16.24
CA ILE A 105 -10.98 4.93 -17.33
C ILE A 105 -9.46 5.02 -17.57
N THR A 106 -8.52 4.66 -16.67
CA THR A 106 -7.07 4.88 -17.01
C THR A 106 -5.95 3.94 -16.55
N GLY A 107 -6.10 2.92 -15.69
CA GLY A 107 -4.86 2.26 -15.22
C GLY A 107 -4.99 1.00 -14.37
N VAL A 108 -5.58 -0.05 -14.93
CA VAL A 108 -5.55 -1.39 -14.31
C VAL A 108 -4.13 -1.97 -14.50
N GLY A 109 -3.32 -1.97 -13.43
CA GLY A 109 -2.02 -2.65 -13.38
C GLY A 109 -0.79 -1.79 -13.08
N GLU A 110 -0.94 -0.47 -12.98
CA GLU A 110 0.22 0.42 -12.91
C GLU A 110 0.60 0.88 -11.50
N VAL A 111 -0.13 0.50 -10.44
CA VAL A 111 0.13 1.05 -9.09
C VAL A 111 1.55 0.73 -8.62
N ALA A 112 2.00 -0.52 -8.68
CA ALA A 112 3.34 -0.87 -8.21
C ALA A 112 4.45 -0.29 -9.11
N PRO A 113 4.39 -0.38 -10.46
CA PRO A 113 5.35 0.28 -11.34
C PRO A 113 5.40 1.80 -11.16
N VAL A 114 4.24 2.47 -11.07
CA VAL A 114 4.17 3.93 -10.90
C VAL A 114 4.68 4.33 -9.52
N THR A 115 4.33 3.60 -8.46
CA THR A 115 4.87 3.84 -7.10
C THR A 115 6.40 3.76 -7.13
N ARG A 116 6.96 2.73 -7.80
CA ARG A 116 8.40 2.58 -7.96
C ARG A 116 9.03 3.76 -8.70
N GLU A 117 8.36 4.28 -9.73
CA GLU A 117 8.86 5.40 -10.52
C GLU A 117 8.79 6.72 -9.74
N VAL A 118 7.71 6.98 -9.02
CA VAL A 118 7.58 8.13 -8.11
C VAL A 118 8.68 8.09 -7.05
N LEU A 119 8.94 6.92 -6.45
CA LEU A 119 10.05 6.73 -5.50
C LEU A 119 11.43 6.95 -6.15
N ARG A 120 11.59 6.57 -7.42
CA ARG A 120 12.84 6.77 -8.18
C ARG A 120 13.14 8.24 -8.41
N GLU A 121 12.10 9.00 -8.72
CA GLU A 121 12.19 10.44 -8.97
C GLU A 121 12.39 11.23 -7.67
N ALA A 122 11.61 10.91 -6.62
CA ALA A 122 11.62 11.60 -5.35
C ALA A 122 12.89 11.35 -4.52
N GLU A 123 13.43 10.12 -4.52
CA GLU A 123 14.67 9.78 -3.81
C GLU A 123 15.69 9.22 -4.79
N ARG A 124 16.76 9.96 -5.10
CA ARG A 124 17.80 9.52 -6.05
C ARG A 124 18.78 8.51 -5.45
N ASP A 125 19.02 8.56 -4.14
CA ASP A 125 19.92 7.63 -3.46
C ASP A 125 19.26 6.27 -3.25
N VAL A 126 19.78 5.25 -3.96
CA VAL A 126 19.28 3.87 -3.90
C VAL A 126 19.33 3.29 -2.49
N LYS A 127 20.29 3.70 -1.64
CA LYS A 127 20.41 3.20 -0.27
C LYS A 127 19.35 3.77 0.67
N ARG A 128 18.76 4.92 0.31
CA ARG A 128 17.70 5.58 1.09
C ARG A 128 16.33 5.41 0.46
N ARG A 129 16.24 4.86 -0.75
CA ARG A 129 14.99 4.69 -1.48
C ARG A 129 14.20 3.50 -0.92
N PRO A 130 12.94 3.69 -0.50
CA PRO A 130 12.03 2.59 -0.20
C PRO A 130 11.98 1.58 -1.36
N ALA A 131 12.00 0.29 -1.03
CA ALA A 131 11.98 -0.77 -2.03
C ALA A 131 10.54 -1.20 -2.34
N VAL A 132 10.26 -1.47 -3.61
CA VAL A 132 8.98 -2.02 -4.07
C VAL A 132 9.20 -3.47 -4.47
N HIS A 133 8.48 -4.39 -3.82
CA HIS A 133 8.42 -5.79 -4.19
C HIS A 133 7.05 -6.10 -4.79
N VAL A 134 7.06 -6.85 -5.89
CA VAL A 134 5.86 -7.30 -6.59
C VAL A 134 5.99 -8.81 -6.71
N SER A 135 5.00 -9.55 -6.22
CA SER A 135 4.96 -11.01 -6.24
C SER A 135 3.85 -11.52 -7.13
#